data_AF-A0A811K658-F1
#
_entry.id   AF-A0A811K658-F1
#
_cell.length_a   1.000
_cell.length_b   1.000
_cell.length_c   1.000
_cell.angle_alpha   90.00
_cell.angle_beta   90.00
_cell.angle_gamma   90.00
#
_symmetry.space_group_name_H-M   'P 1'
#
loop_
_entity.id
_entity.type
_entity.pdbx_description
1 polymer ?
#
loop_
_entity_poly.entity_id
_entity_poly.type
_entity_poly.pdbx_seq_one_letter_code
_entity_poly.pdbx_strand_id
1 'polypeptide(L)'
;MKVLFLFTVCLLVVYGHPRSKDLREDDTNRALIRNNRIIRNEIQPMPKVGGDDEKDCLDRTGKIRKDKEDYKCPWGQFKLRCNKGQEEVTGCIGSDRANKEWLKLGETLNKNGFWHKCERFDNGSVIYHQELSCLDGRGKELHLGEELTVASLRLKCVAEGYQPIGCLVQSKSGDVALDEGEEKDLDGFAFKCHTSILHREKRGIGNGSYKQIRYPEAEDLYTIRSGKNRHNEHSV
;
A
#
# COMPACT_ATOMS: atom_id res chain seq x y z
N MET A 1 -73.68 -31.96 -28.88
CA MET A 1 -73.30 -31.17 -27.70
C MET A 1 -71.78 -31.05 -27.68
N LYS A 2 -71.24 -29.88 -27.98
CA LYS A 2 -69.79 -29.61 -28.00
C LYS A 2 -69.42 -28.99 -26.66
N VAL A 3 -68.67 -29.72 -25.84
CA VAL A 3 -68.14 -29.23 -24.57
C VAL A 3 -66.79 -28.59 -24.86
N LEU A 4 -66.73 -27.27 -24.71
CA LEU A 4 -65.54 -26.45 -24.80
C LEU A 4 -64.73 -26.62 -23.51
N PHE A 5 -63.54 -27.21 -23.58
CA PHE A 5 -62.57 -27.18 -22.48
C PHE A 5 -61.77 -25.88 -22.55
N LEU A 6 -62.11 -24.93 -21.67
CA LEU A 6 -61.28 -23.77 -21.36
C LEU A 6 -60.14 -24.23 -20.44
N PHE A 7 -58.92 -24.27 -20.97
CA PHE A 7 -57.71 -24.38 -20.16
C PHE A 7 -57.44 -23.03 -19.49
N THR A 8 -57.82 -22.91 -18.22
CA THR A 8 -57.37 -21.83 -17.34
C THR A 8 -55.93 -22.11 -16.95
N VAL A 9 -54.99 -21.35 -17.51
CA VAL A 9 -53.59 -21.32 -17.08
C VAL A 9 -53.53 -20.61 -15.73
N CYS A 10 -53.41 -21.37 -14.64
CA CYS A 10 -52.99 -20.83 -13.35
C CYS A 10 -51.52 -20.42 -13.45
N LEU A 11 -51.28 -19.12 -13.60
CA LEU A 11 -49.95 -18.52 -13.44
C LEU A 11 -49.60 -18.54 -11.94
N LEU A 12 -48.96 -19.62 -11.50
CA LEU A 12 -48.31 -19.70 -10.19
C LEU A 12 -47.02 -18.87 -10.27
N VAL A 13 -47.10 -17.59 -9.88
CA VAL A 13 -45.92 -16.79 -9.57
C VAL A 13 -45.36 -17.29 -8.24
N VAL A 14 -44.50 -18.29 -8.32
CA VAL A 14 -43.64 -18.69 -7.20
C VAL A 14 -42.63 -17.56 -7.01
N TYR A 15 -42.82 -16.74 -5.97
CA TYR A 15 -41.75 -15.90 -5.45
C TYR A 15 -40.65 -16.83 -4.95
N GLY A 16 -39.68 -17.09 -5.82
CA GLY A 16 -38.45 -17.74 -5.45
C GLY A 16 -37.77 -16.89 -4.38
N HIS A 17 -37.80 -17.37 -3.14
CA HIS A 17 -36.86 -16.96 -2.12
C HIS A 17 -35.46 -16.98 -2.74
N PRO A 18 -34.66 -15.90 -2.65
CA PRO A 18 -33.27 -15.97 -3.04
C PRO A 18 -32.64 -17.02 -2.12
N ARG A 19 -32.43 -18.22 -2.65
CA ARG A 19 -31.50 -19.18 -2.07
C ARG A 19 -30.20 -18.42 -1.93
N SER A 20 -29.87 -18.13 -0.67
CA SER A 20 -28.52 -18.04 -0.15
C SER A 20 -27.64 -18.95 -0.96
N LYS A 21 -27.03 -18.39 -2.02
CA LYS A 21 -25.85 -19.01 -2.58
C LYS A 21 -24.85 -18.82 -1.47
N ASP A 22 -24.44 -19.93 -0.87
CA ASP A 22 -23.20 -20.04 -0.16
C ASP A 22 -22.15 -19.28 -0.97
N LEU A 23 -21.91 -18.03 -0.56
CA LEU A 23 -20.67 -17.35 -0.83
C LEU A 23 -19.67 -18.15 -0.03
N ARG A 24 -19.18 -19.21 -0.68
CA ARG A 24 -17.90 -19.83 -0.40
C ARG A 24 -16.96 -18.67 -0.11
N GLU A 25 -16.62 -18.53 1.17
CA GLU A 25 -15.62 -17.64 1.68
C GLU A 25 -14.40 -17.77 0.78
N ASP A 26 -14.20 -16.74 -0.04
CA ASP A 26 -13.01 -16.62 -0.84
C ASP A 26 -11.88 -16.34 0.17
N ASP A 27 -11.13 -17.40 0.46
CA ASP A 27 -9.91 -17.45 1.27
C ASP A 27 -8.79 -16.49 0.79
N THR A 28 -9.10 -15.61 -0.17
CA THR A 28 -8.20 -14.60 -0.73
C THR A 28 -7.85 -13.48 0.25
N ASN A 29 -8.54 -13.32 1.39
CA ASN A 29 -8.16 -12.35 2.42
C ASN A 29 -7.31 -12.93 3.59
N ARG A 30 -7.03 -14.23 3.60
CA ARG A 30 -6.18 -14.87 4.63
C ARG A 30 -4.90 -15.51 4.11
N ALA A 31 -4.67 -15.52 2.80
CA ALA A 31 -3.44 -16.02 2.21
C ALA A 31 -2.31 -14.97 2.24
N LEU A 32 -1.30 -15.25 3.09
CA LEU A 32 0.11 -14.85 2.93
C LEU A 32 0.52 -13.41 3.31
N ILE A 33 0.46 -13.15 4.62
CA ILE A 33 1.34 -12.18 5.31
C ILE A 33 2.78 -12.76 5.32
N ARG A 34 3.50 -12.74 4.18
CA ARG A 34 4.94 -13.10 4.19
C ARG A 34 5.90 -12.23 3.38
N ASN A 35 5.47 -11.43 2.41
CA ASN A 35 6.43 -10.77 1.51
C ASN A 35 6.05 -9.30 1.27
N ASN A 36 6.53 -8.35 2.10
CA ASN A 36 6.66 -6.91 1.79
C ASN A 36 5.53 -6.23 0.96
N ARG A 37 4.31 -6.77 1.00
CA ARG A 37 3.27 -6.42 0.02
C ARG A 37 2.59 -5.14 0.46
N ILE A 38 2.34 -4.28 -0.52
CA ILE A 38 1.43 -3.15 -0.37
C ILE A 38 0.08 -3.73 0.07
N ILE A 39 -0.41 -3.31 1.24
CA ILE A 39 -1.75 -3.68 1.69
C ILE A 39 -2.66 -2.52 1.32
N ARG A 40 -3.71 -2.82 0.58
CA ARG A 40 -4.77 -1.87 0.23
C ARG A 40 -6.09 -2.53 0.57
N ASN A 41 -6.68 -2.12 1.68
CA ASN A 41 -8.02 -2.55 2.07
C ASN A 41 -8.97 -1.40 1.78
N GLU A 42 -10.11 -1.69 1.14
CA GLU A 42 -11.12 -0.68 0.81
C GLU A 42 -12.48 -1.07 1.41
N ILE A 43 -13.24 -0.07 1.83
CA ILE A 43 -14.63 -0.21 2.22
C ILE A 43 -15.47 0.86 1.51
N GLN A 44 -16.56 0.41 0.87
CA GLN A 44 -17.55 1.30 0.28
C GLN A 44 -18.55 1.76 1.35
N PRO A 45 -19.16 2.94 1.26
CA PRO A 45 -20.23 3.33 2.17
C PRO A 45 -21.43 2.38 2.04
N MET A 46 -22.12 2.12 3.16
CA MET A 46 -23.39 1.38 3.12
C MET A 46 -24.53 2.32 2.70
N PRO A 47 -25.51 1.83 1.92
CA PRO A 47 -26.73 2.57 1.71
C PRO A 47 -27.47 2.72 3.04
N LYS A 48 -28.18 3.84 3.23
CA LYS A 48 -29.08 4.02 4.37
C LYS A 48 -30.18 2.96 4.30
N VAL A 49 -30.35 2.18 5.35
CA VAL A 49 -31.40 1.16 5.45
C VAL A 49 -32.40 1.66 6.48
N GLY A 50 -33.59 2.09 6.02
CA GLY A 50 -34.66 2.60 6.89
C GLY A 50 -35.25 3.92 6.41
N GLY A 51 -36.37 4.30 7.04
CA GLY A 51 -36.99 5.63 6.86
C GLY A 51 -36.23 6.72 7.61
N ASP A 52 -36.56 7.99 7.38
CA ASP A 52 -35.82 9.12 7.97
C ASP A 52 -35.90 9.21 9.51
N ASP A 53 -36.84 8.49 10.13
CA ASP A 53 -37.05 8.46 11.57
C ASP A 53 -36.25 7.37 12.29
N GLU A 54 -35.63 6.43 11.57
CA GLU A 54 -34.87 5.34 12.16
C GLU A 54 -33.45 5.79 12.51
N LYS A 55 -33.15 5.81 13.82
CA LYS A 55 -31.86 6.30 14.35
C LYS A 55 -30.78 5.22 14.40
N ASP A 56 -31.20 3.98 14.60
CA ASP A 56 -30.31 2.83 14.72
C ASP A 56 -29.93 2.31 13.32
N CYS A 57 -28.75 1.72 13.21
CA CYS A 57 -28.22 1.20 11.96
C CYS A 57 -28.25 -0.32 11.95
N LEU A 58 -28.62 -0.92 10.82
CA LEU A 58 -28.33 -2.32 10.55
C LEU A 58 -26.91 -2.43 10.00
N ASP A 59 -25.97 -2.97 10.79
CA ASP A 59 -24.60 -3.15 10.31
C ASP A 59 -24.51 -4.25 9.25
N ARG A 60 -23.36 -4.34 8.61
CA ARG A 60 -23.12 -5.33 7.54
C ARG A 60 -23.24 -6.80 7.99
N THR A 61 -23.24 -7.08 9.31
CA THR A 61 -23.48 -8.43 9.86
C THR A 61 -24.95 -8.72 10.10
N GLY A 62 -25.84 -7.74 9.85
CA GLY A 62 -27.25 -7.82 10.19
C GLY A 62 -27.53 -7.52 11.67
N LYS A 63 -26.58 -6.95 12.40
CA LYS A 63 -26.78 -6.56 13.80
C LYS A 63 -27.22 -5.10 13.90
N ILE A 64 -28.24 -4.85 14.71
CA ILE A 64 -28.70 -3.49 15.03
C ILE A 64 -27.68 -2.80 15.94
N ARG A 65 -27.26 -1.60 15.55
CA ARG A 65 -26.31 -0.71 16.24
C ARG A 65 -27.02 0.57 16.63
N LYS A 66 -26.79 1.02 17.85
CA LYS A 66 -27.42 2.25 18.35
C LYS A 66 -26.83 3.47 17.65
N ASP A 67 -27.61 4.54 17.49
CA ASP A 67 -27.06 5.83 17.05
C ASP A 67 -25.82 6.23 17.88
N LYS A 68 -24.78 6.69 17.19
CA LYS A 68 -23.44 7.03 17.72
C LYS A 68 -22.62 5.85 18.27
N GLU A 69 -23.07 4.61 18.14
CA GLU A 69 -22.26 3.44 18.51
C GLU A 69 -21.05 3.33 17.57
N ASP A 70 -19.84 3.34 18.16
CA ASP A 70 -18.60 3.01 17.48
C ASP A 70 -18.32 1.52 17.56
N TYR A 71 -17.92 0.91 16.45
CA TYR A 71 -17.56 -0.51 16.42
C TYR A 71 -16.52 -0.80 15.33
N LYS A 72 -15.90 -1.99 15.44
CA LYS A 72 -14.92 -2.48 14.48
C LYS A 72 -15.63 -3.25 13.36
N CYS A 73 -15.23 -3.00 12.12
CA CYS A 73 -15.67 -3.80 10.98
C CYS A 73 -15.17 -5.26 11.15
N PRO A 74 -16.05 -6.29 11.12
CA PRO A 74 -15.65 -7.67 11.35
C PRO A 74 -14.70 -8.22 10.29
N TRP A 75 -14.87 -7.78 9.04
CA TRP A 75 -14.10 -8.27 7.89
C TRP A 75 -13.01 -7.31 7.41
N GLY A 76 -12.73 -6.25 8.17
CA GLY A 76 -11.88 -5.17 7.71
C GLY A 76 -11.07 -4.46 8.79
N GLN A 77 -10.13 -3.66 8.32
CA GLN A 77 -9.29 -2.78 9.12
C GLN A 77 -9.93 -1.40 9.25
N PHE A 78 -11.21 -1.35 9.63
CA PHE A 78 -11.98 -0.10 9.69
C PHE A 78 -12.74 0.04 11.00
N LYS A 79 -12.84 1.28 11.45
CA LYS A 79 -13.71 1.70 12.53
C LYS A 79 -14.94 2.36 11.92
N LEU A 80 -16.09 1.91 12.36
CA LEU A 80 -17.40 2.33 11.86
C LEU A 80 -18.15 3.01 13.01
N ARG A 81 -19.04 3.92 12.65
CA ARG A 81 -19.98 4.57 13.56
C ARG A 81 -21.37 4.56 12.95
N CYS A 82 -22.37 4.20 13.74
CA CYS A 82 -23.74 4.45 13.36
C CYS A 82 -24.08 5.95 13.53
N ASN A 83 -24.64 6.57 12.51
CA ASN A 83 -25.06 7.96 12.53
C ASN A 83 -26.44 8.09 11.88
N LYS A 84 -27.49 8.16 12.69
CA LYS A 84 -28.89 8.35 12.25
C LYS A 84 -29.33 7.37 11.14
N GLY A 85 -29.16 6.08 11.39
CA GLY A 85 -29.49 5.02 10.42
C GLY A 85 -28.49 4.81 9.29
N GLN A 86 -27.39 5.60 9.25
CA GLN A 86 -26.32 5.41 8.28
C GLN A 86 -25.01 4.96 8.96
N GLU A 87 -24.39 3.92 8.42
CA GLU A 87 -23.04 3.48 8.83
C GLU A 87 -21.98 4.35 8.14
N GLU A 88 -21.16 5.03 8.94
CA GLU A 88 -20.06 5.86 8.48
C GLU A 88 -18.71 5.28 8.92
N VAL A 89 -17.72 5.33 8.04
CA VAL A 89 -16.34 5.01 8.39
C VAL A 89 -15.72 6.19 9.12
N THR A 90 -15.21 5.97 10.33
CA THR A 90 -14.58 7.02 11.16
C THR A 90 -13.06 6.91 11.20
N GLY A 91 -12.50 5.80 10.69
CA GLY A 91 -11.07 5.64 10.54
C GLY A 91 -10.68 4.21 10.17
N CYS A 92 -9.38 3.97 10.13
CA CYS A 92 -8.77 2.69 9.82
C CYS A 92 -8.09 2.12 11.07
N ILE A 93 -7.95 0.80 11.11
CA ILE A 93 -7.20 0.08 12.14
C ILE A 93 -5.93 -0.42 11.48
N GLY A 94 -4.78 0.05 11.95
CA GLY A 94 -3.49 -0.34 11.43
C GLY A 94 -3.29 -1.87 11.40
N SER A 95 -2.35 -2.32 10.60
CA SER A 95 -1.97 -3.73 10.56
C SER A 95 -1.26 -4.15 11.86
N ASP A 96 -0.86 -5.42 11.95
CA ASP A 96 -0.01 -5.89 13.06
C ASP A 96 1.29 -5.08 13.16
N ARG A 97 1.82 -4.59 12.04
CA ARG A 97 3.05 -3.77 11.99
C ARG A 97 2.87 -2.40 12.61
N ALA A 98 1.65 -1.86 12.55
CA ALA A 98 1.26 -0.63 13.21
C ALA A 98 0.80 -0.86 14.67
N ASN A 99 0.86 -2.09 15.20
CA ASN A 99 0.29 -2.51 16.48
C ASN A 99 -1.22 -2.28 16.57
N LYS A 100 -1.97 -2.45 15.46
CA LYS A 100 -3.43 -2.21 15.40
C LYS A 100 -3.87 -0.82 15.85
N GLU A 101 -2.99 0.17 15.69
CA GLU A 101 -3.25 1.56 16.06
C GLU A 101 -4.42 2.15 15.26
N TRP A 102 -5.18 3.05 15.87
CA TRP A 102 -6.32 3.69 15.20
C TRP A 102 -5.83 4.91 14.43
N LEU A 103 -6.07 4.93 13.11
CA LEU A 103 -5.83 6.07 12.25
C LEU A 103 -7.17 6.74 11.94
N LYS A 104 -7.30 8.04 12.21
CA LYS A 104 -8.45 8.83 11.76
C LYS A 104 -8.43 8.97 10.23
N LEU A 105 -9.57 9.32 9.66
CA LEU A 105 -9.63 9.67 8.23
C LEU A 105 -8.66 10.81 7.90
N GLY A 106 -7.88 10.65 6.85
CA GLY A 106 -6.81 11.56 6.43
C GLY A 106 -5.51 11.40 7.21
N GLU A 107 -5.51 10.63 8.30
CA GLU A 107 -4.33 10.46 9.14
C GLU A 107 -3.32 9.53 8.48
N THR A 108 -2.06 9.82 8.79
CA THR A 108 -0.89 9.08 8.38
C THR A 108 -0.08 8.73 9.61
N LEU A 109 0.42 7.50 9.66
CA LEU A 109 1.27 6.98 10.72
C LEU A 109 2.47 6.28 10.09
N ASN A 110 3.66 6.63 10.56
CA ASN A 110 4.88 5.96 10.14
C ASN A 110 5.43 5.15 11.30
N LYS A 111 5.59 3.85 11.07
CA LYS A 111 5.94 2.91 12.14
C LYS A 111 6.68 1.72 11.57
N ASN A 112 7.82 1.40 12.18
CA ASN A 112 8.64 0.24 11.80
C ASN A 112 9.07 0.23 10.32
N GLY A 113 9.32 1.40 9.72
CA GLY A 113 9.70 1.54 8.31
C GLY A 113 8.55 1.35 7.31
N PHE A 114 7.30 1.35 7.79
CA PHE A 114 6.11 1.33 6.96
C PHE A 114 5.36 2.64 7.10
N TRP A 115 4.89 3.14 5.96
CA TRP A 115 3.92 4.20 5.90
C TRP A 115 2.52 3.61 5.95
N HIS A 116 1.67 4.17 6.80
CA HIS A 116 0.29 3.78 6.97
C HIS A 116 -0.60 5.01 6.76
N LYS A 117 -1.60 4.93 5.90
CA LYS A 117 -2.55 6.04 5.67
C LYS A 117 -3.98 5.53 5.65
N CYS A 118 -4.89 6.32 6.21
CA CYS A 118 -6.32 6.11 6.09
C CYS A 118 -6.91 7.21 5.21
N GLU A 119 -7.29 6.90 3.97
CA GLU A 119 -7.71 7.87 2.97
C GLU A 119 -9.19 7.74 2.64
N ARG A 120 -9.90 8.86 2.55
CA ARG A 120 -11.29 8.92 2.11
C ARG A 120 -11.37 9.55 0.72
N PHE A 121 -12.15 8.95 -0.16
CA PHE A 121 -12.37 9.40 -1.53
C PHE A 121 -13.74 10.09 -1.66
N ASP A 122 -13.92 10.85 -2.74
CA ASP A 122 -15.12 11.65 -3.01
C ASP A 122 -16.39 10.80 -3.15
N ASN A 123 -16.24 9.55 -3.63
CA ASN A 123 -17.33 8.57 -3.68
C ASN A 123 -17.73 8.02 -2.29
N GLY A 124 -17.10 8.50 -1.22
CA GLY A 124 -17.32 8.06 0.15
C GLY A 124 -16.58 6.79 0.54
N SER A 125 -15.83 6.15 -0.38
CA SER A 125 -15.03 4.98 -0.05
C SER A 125 -13.85 5.37 0.82
N VAL A 126 -13.42 4.45 1.67
CA VAL A 126 -12.26 4.63 2.54
C VAL A 126 -11.28 3.51 2.31
N ILE A 127 -10.01 3.87 2.15
CA ILE A 127 -8.92 2.94 1.88
C ILE A 127 -7.87 3.07 2.97
N TYR A 128 -7.49 1.93 3.54
CA TYR A 128 -6.28 1.81 4.35
C TYR A 128 -5.12 1.40 3.44
N HIS A 129 -4.09 2.24 3.43
CA HIS A 129 -2.84 2.02 2.73
C HIS A 129 -1.76 1.60 3.71
N GLN A 130 -0.97 0.60 3.31
CA GLN A 130 0.30 0.31 3.93
C GLN A 130 1.34 0.03 2.86
N GLU A 131 2.45 0.74 2.91
CA GLU A 131 3.59 0.54 2.02
C GLU A 131 4.91 0.65 2.78
N LEU A 132 5.97 0.15 2.17
CA LEU A 132 7.32 0.36 2.69
C LEU A 132 7.71 1.82 2.50
N SER A 133 8.56 2.32 3.39
CA SER A 133 9.15 3.65 3.28
C SER A 133 10.67 3.55 3.40
N CYS A 134 11.37 4.51 2.80
CA CYS A 134 12.80 4.68 2.96
C CYS A 134 13.11 5.90 3.86
N LEU A 135 14.35 6.03 4.35
CA LEU A 135 14.80 7.22 5.09
C LEU A 135 15.93 7.94 4.38
N ASP A 136 15.80 9.24 4.16
CA ASP A 136 16.92 10.07 3.69
C ASP A 136 18.02 10.17 4.77
N GLY A 137 19.16 10.76 4.41
CA GLY A 137 20.30 10.94 5.33
C GLY A 137 20.00 11.80 6.56
N ARG A 138 18.85 12.49 6.61
CA ARG A 138 18.36 13.30 7.74
C ARG A 138 17.26 12.59 8.53
N GLY A 139 16.92 11.35 8.16
CA GLY A 139 15.82 10.60 8.76
C GLY A 139 14.43 11.05 8.30
N LYS A 140 14.32 11.84 7.22
CA LYS A 140 13.05 12.12 6.57
C LYS A 140 12.59 10.87 5.83
N GLU A 141 11.34 10.50 6.03
CA GLU A 141 10.75 9.36 5.33
C GLU A 141 10.41 9.70 3.88
N LEU A 142 10.62 8.72 3.01
CA LEU A 142 10.37 8.77 1.59
C LEU A 142 9.45 7.63 1.18
N HIS A 143 8.49 7.95 0.33
CA HIS A 143 7.53 7.00 -0.23
C HIS A 143 8.14 6.15 -1.34
N LEU A 144 7.53 5.00 -1.61
CA LEU A 144 7.86 4.24 -2.80
C LEU A 144 7.64 5.11 -4.05
N GLY A 145 8.68 5.20 -4.86
CA GLY A 145 8.72 6.00 -6.06
C GLY A 145 9.29 7.40 -5.89
N GLU A 146 9.43 7.90 -4.67
CA GLU A 146 10.08 9.20 -4.45
C GLU A 146 11.59 9.12 -4.73
N GLU A 147 12.08 10.21 -5.31
CA GLU A 147 13.49 10.37 -5.67
C GLU A 147 14.19 11.23 -4.64
N LEU A 148 15.47 10.94 -4.44
CA LEU A 148 16.38 11.75 -3.66
C LEU A 148 17.75 11.81 -4.34
N THR A 149 18.56 12.79 -3.97
CA THR A 149 19.94 12.89 -4.45
C THR A 149 20.91 12.74 -3.30
N VAL A 150 21.94 11.91 -3.51
CA VAL A 150 23.02 11.65 -2.57
C VAL A 150 24.33 11.95 -3.27
N ALA A 151 25.04 13.00 -2.84
CA ALA A 151 26.19 13.52 -3.57
C ALA A 151 25.82 13.75 -5.05
N SER A 152 26.37 12.96 -5.97
CA SER A 152 26.06 13.00 -7.41
C SER A 152 25.17 11.87 -7.91
N LEU A 153 24.59 11.05 -7.02
CA LEU A 153 23.71 9.93 -7.39
C LEU A 153 22.25 10.26 -7.16
N ARG A 154 21.42 9.99 -8.17
CA ARG A 154 19.96 10.02 -8.06
C ARG A 154 19.47 8.63 -7.68
N LEU A 155 18.72 8.54 -6.59
CA LEU A 155 18.16 7.30 -6.06
C LEU A 155 16.65 7.40 -6.01
N LYS A 156 15.97 6.27 -6.20
CA LYS A 156 14.53 6.11 -6.05
C LYS A 156 14.26 5.14 -4.90
N CYS A 157 13.34 5.50 -4.01
CA CYS A 157 12.87 4.58 -2.99
C CYS A 157 11.99 3.49 -3.65
N VAL A 158 12.33 2.22 -3.45
CA VAL A 158 11.66 1.03 -3.97
C VAL A 158 11.45 0.02 -2.84
N ALA A 159 10.67 -1.04 -3.08
CA ALA A 159 10.33 -2.01 -2.05
C ALA A 159 11.56 -2.71 -1.44
N GLU A 160 12.63 -2.81 -2.21
CA GLU A 160 13.92 -3.40 -1.80
C GLU A 160 14.89 -2.38 -1.16
N GLY A 161 14.49 -1.10 -1.04
CA GLY A 161 15.32 -0.03 -0.50
C GLY A 161 15.55 1.08 -1.52
N TYR A 162 16.81 1.36 -1.85
CA TYR A 162 17.15 2.39 -2.82
C TYR A 162 17.61 1.79 -4.15
N GLN A 163 16.96 2.20 -5.23
CA GLN A 163 17.39 1.90 -6.59
C GLN A 163 18.12 3.12 -7.16
N PRO A 164 19.40 3.00 -7.54
CA PRO A 164 20.04 4.04 -8.34
C PRO A 164 19.33 4.19 -9.68
N ILE A 165 19.00 5.42 -10.05
CA ILE A 165 18.29 5.74 -11.29
C ILE A 165 19.08 6.69 -12.19
N GLY A 166 20.15 7.29 -11.68
CA GLY A 166 20.97 8.21 -12.47
C GLY A 166 21.97 9.00 -11.65
N CYS A 167 22.44 10.09 -12.24
CA CYS A 167 23.46 10.98 -11.69
C CYS A 167 22.99 12.43 -11.73
N LEU A 168 23.54 13.27 -10.86
CA LEU A 168 23.41 14.72 -10.91
C LEU A 168 24.80 15.32 -11.17
N VAL A 169 24.94 16.06 -12.26
CA VAL A 169 26.20 16.67 -12.70
C VAL A 169 26.07 18.19 -12.64
N GLN A 170 27.01 18.86 -11.99
CA GLN A 170 27.05 20.32 -11.95
C GLN A 170 27.62 20.87 -13.26
N SER A 171 26.85 21.72 -13.94
CA SER A 171 27.26 22.49 -15.13
C SER A 171 27.23 23.99 -14.82
N LYS A 172 27.87 24.81 -15.65
CA LYS A 172 27.75 26.28 -15.60
C LYS A 172 26.30 26.76 -15.71
N SER A 173 25.44 25.98 -16.37
CA SER A 173 24.00 26.27 -16.53
C SER A 173 23.14 25.83 -15.35
N GLY A 174 23.73 25.13 -14.37
CA GLY A 174 23.04 24.52 -13.24
C GLY A 174 23.24 23.01 -13.19
N ASP A 175 22.55 22.36 -12.26
CA ASP A 175 22.61 20.91 -12.09
C ASP A 175 21.82 20.21 -13.20
N VAL A 176 22.47 19.24 -13.85
CA VAL A 176 21.89 18.43 -14.93
C VAL A 176 21.74 17.00 -14.43
N ALA A 177 20.49 16.53 -14.42
CA ALA A 177 20.19 15.13 -14.16
C ALA A 177 20.50 14.29 -15.41
N LEU A 178 21.20 13.19 -15.23
CA LEU A 178 21.46 12.17 -16.23
C LEU A 178 20.84 10.86 -15.75
N ASP A 179 20.19 10.12 -16.63
CA ASP A 179 19.70 8.77 -16.33
C ASP A 179 20.81 7.73 -16.46
N GLU A 180 20.59 6.52 -15.92
CA GLU A 180 21.59 5.43 -16.01
C GLU A 180 22.00 5.14 -17.46
N GLY A 181 23.30 5.18 -17.72
CA GLY A 181 23.87 4.93 -19.05
C GLY A 181 23.82 6.13 -20.01
N GLU A 182 23.17 7.24 -19.63
CA GLU A 182 23.13 8.45 -20.44
C GLU A 182 24.52 9.10 -20.54
N GLU A 183 24.81 9.64 -21.73
CA GLU A 183 26.03 10.38 -22.03
C GLU A 183 25.69 11.76 -22.58
N LYS A 184 26.35 12.80 -22.08
CA LYS A 184 26.07 14.19 -22.42
C LYS A 184 27.31 15.07 -22.35
N ASP A 185 27.52 15.89 -23.36
CA ASP A 185 28.53 16.94 -23.35
C ASP A 185 28.02 18.17 -22.60
N LEU A 186 28.68 18.49 -21.49
CA LEU A 186 28.37 19.65 -20.66
C LEU A 186 29.65 20.50 -20.51
N ASP A 187 29.57 21.77 -20.90
CA ASP A 187 30.67 22.73 -20.79
C ASP A 187 31.98 22.29 -21.48
N GLY A 188 31.87 21.49 -22.55
CA GLY A 188 33.02 20.96 -23.30
C GLY A 188 33.61 19.66 -22.74
N PHE A 189 32.93 19.03 -21.77
CA PHE A 189 33.33 17.75 -21.20
C PHE A 189 32.21 16.72 -21.39
N ALA A 190 32.58 15.53 -21.88
CA ALA A 190 31.67 14.39 -21.96
C ALA A 190 31.47 13.76 -20.58
N PHE A 191 30.24 13.71 -20.12
CA PHE A 191 29.84 13.00 -18.90
C PHE A 191 29.04 11.77 -19.27
N LYS A 192 29.37 10.63 -18.66
CA LYS A 192 28.60 9.40 -18.75
C LYS A 192 28.16 8.96 -17.37
N CYS A 193 26.86 8.78 -17.17
CA CYS A 193 26.34 8.29 -15.90
C CYS A 193 26.41 6.76 -15.85
N HIS A 194 26.99 6.24 -14.76
CA HIS A 194 26.94 4.83 -14.46
C HIS A 194 26.78 4.62 -12.95
N THR A 195 25.71 3.94 -12.59
CA THR A 195 25.33 3.59 -11.23
C THR A 195 25.61 2.11 -11.05
N SER A 196 26.80 1.79 -10.55
CA SER A 196 27.08 0.41 -10.13
C SER A 196 26.05 0.00 -9.07
N ILE A 197 25.37 -1.12 -9.30
CA ILE A 197 24.28 -1.61 -8.44
C ILE A 197 24.78 -1.67 -7.00
N LEU A 198 24.11 -0.95 -6.10
CA LEU A 198 24.27 -1.09 -4.65
C LEU A 198 23.73 -2.47 -4.23
N HIS A 199 24.44 -3.54 -4.57
CA HIS A 199 24.08 -4.89 -4.17
C HIS A 199 24.30 -5.02 -2.66
N ARG A 200 23.20 -5.10 -1.91
CA ARG A 200 23.27 -5.49 -0.51
C ARG A 200 23.46 -7.00 -0.41
N GLU A 201 24.59 -7.41 0.16
CA GLU A 201 24.83 -8.78 0.61
C GLU A 201 23.79 -9.14 1.70
N LYS A 202 23.03 -10.21 1.45
CA LYS A 202 21.93 -10.66 2.32
C LYS A 202 22.51 -11.31 3.58
N ARG A 203 22.95 -10.52 4.57
CA ARG A 203 23.40 -11.06 5.86
C ARG A 203 22.22 -11.54 6.70
N GLY A 204 22.06 -12.86 6.77
CA GLY A 204 21.51 -13.55 7.94
C GLY A 204 20.08 -14.04 7.84
N ILE A 205 19.94 -15.36 7.83
CA ILE A 205 18.72 -16.13 8.08
C ILE A 205 18.39 -16.00 9.58
N GLY A 206 17.34 -15.26 9.94
CA GLY A 206 16.90 -15.14 11.34
C GLY A 206 15.58 -14.39 11.46
N ASN A 207 14.70 -14.87 12.34
CA ASN A 207 13.30 -14.48 12.49
C ASN A 207 12.99 -12.97 12.37
N GLY A 208 12.32 -12.60 11.28
CA GLY A 208 11.24 -11.60 11.22
C GLY A 208 11.50 -10.14 11.60
N SER A 209 12.70 -9.75 12.05
CA SER A 209 13.00 -8.34 12.34
C SER A 209 13.43 -7.62 11.05
N TYR A 210 12.52 -6.85 10.47
CA TYR A 210 12.81 -6.01 9.32
C TYR A 210 13.61 -4.80 9.80
N LYS A 211 14.90 -4.77 9.45
CA LYS A 211 15.72 -3.59 9.69
C LYS A 211 15.43 -2.57 8.60
N GLN A 212 14.90 -1.42 8.98
CA GLN A 212 14.79 -0.25 8.11
C GLN A 212 16.11 -0.08 7.36
N ILE A 213 16.03 0.03 6.03
CA ILE A 213 17.22 0.17 5.21
C ILE A 213 17.73 1.58 5.45
N ARG A 214 18.72 1.67 6.34
CA ARG A 214 19.43 2.92 6.58
C ARG A 214 20.04 3.34 5.26
N TYR A 215 19.90 4.63 4.98
CA TYR A 215 20.65 5.35 3.99
C TYR A 215 22.14 4.91 3.98
N PRO A 216 22.71 4.51 2.82
CA PRO A 216 24.13 4.24 2.74
C PRO A 216 24.90 5.55 2.98
N GLU A 217 25.88 5.52 3.87
CA GLU A 217 26.70 6.69 4.16
C GLU A 217 27.57 7.01 2.93
N ALA A 218 28.04 8.25 2.78
CA ALA A 218 28.86 8.64 1.63
C ALA A 218 30.07 7.70 1.46
N GLU A 219 30.65 7.23 2.55
CA GLU A 219 31.78 6.29 2.61
C GLU A 219 31.48 4.91 1.99
N ASP A 220 30.24 4.43 2.13
CA ASP A 220 29.77 3.16 1.53
C ASP A 220 29.70 3.27 0.00
N LEU A 221 29.43 4.48 -0.51
CA LEU A 221 29.37 4.75 -1.95
C LEU A 221 30.77 4.86 -2.57
N TYR A 222 31.76 5.31 -1.81
CA TYR A 222 33.14 5.46 -2.31
C TYR A 222 33.92 4.13 -2.33
N THR A 223 33.62 3.19 -1.44
CA THR A 223 34.37 1.92 -1.33
C THR A 223 34.13 0.96 -2.51
N ILE A 224 33.03 1.11 -3.23
CA ILE A 224 32.71 0.29 -4.42
C ILE A 224 33.69 0.57 -5.58
N ARG A 225 34.24 1.79 -5.69
CA ARG A 225 35.23 2.15 -6.72
C ARG A 225 36.57 1.44 -6.57
N SER A 226 36.87 0.86 -5.41
CA SER A 226 38.17 0.24 -5.12
C SER A 226 38.22 -1.27 -5.32
N GLY A 227 37.14 -1.90 -5.81
CA GLY A 227 37.08 -3.32 -6.19
C GLY A 227 37.86 -3.63 -7.47
N LYS A 228 39.15 -3.29 -7.49
CA LYS A 228 40.09 -3.62 -8.57
C LYS A 228 40.49 -5.10 -8.43
N ASN A 229 40.16 -5.88 -9.46
CA ASN A 229 40.77 -7.15 -9.89
C ASN A 229 41.66 -7.88 -8.86
N ARG A 230 41.14 -8.96 -8.28
CA ARG A 230 41.95 -10.15 -7.96
C ARG A 230 41.34 -11.37 -8.65
N HIS A 231 41.52 -11.42 -9.96
CA HIS A 231 41.59 -12.69 -10.67
C HIS A 231 43.05 -13.13 -10.70
N ASN A 232 43.27 -14.39 -10.33
CA ASN A 232 44.41 -15.25 -10.62
C ASN A 232 45.80 -14.76 -10.22
N GLU A 233 46.35 -15.40 -9.19
CA GLU A 233 47.62 -16.10 -9.38
C GLU A 233 47.46 -17.55 -8.90
N HIS A 234 47.74 -18.44 -9.85
CA HIS A 234 47.81 -19.89 -9.71
C HIS A 234 48.99 -20.28 -8.81
N SER A 235 48.80 -21.42 -8.13
CA SER A 235 49.78 -22.50 -7.95
C SER A 235 51.24 -22.24 -8.37
N VAL A 236 52.19 -22.29 -7.43
CA VAL A 236 53.14 -23.40 -7.18
C VAL A 236 53.63 -23.31 -5.74
#